data_AF-A0A3M1HDP5-F1
#
_entry.id   AF-A0A3M1HDP5-F1
#
_cell.length_a   1.000
_cell.length_b   1.000
_cell.length_c   1.000
_cell.angle_alpha   90.00
_cell.angle_beta   90.00
_cell.angle_gamma   90.00
#
_symmetry.space_group_name_H-M   'P 1'
#
loop_
_entity.id
_entity.type
_entity.pdbx_description
1 polymer ?
#
loop_
_entity_poly.entity_id
_entity_poly.type
_entity_poly.pdbx_seq_one_letter_code
_entity_poly.pdbx_strand_id
1 'polypeptide(L)'
;MKFTPEVAYFLGLWKHCKTRQGIGVSGRAANIFLEEALKLGFTEKGKILYEEDSIYFYQNRVKNFLKKMDEGRRVRLRFMNEFSASYFAGWFDCCGEVEDGKLILANGDLVDEYLLSQLNFPIKKSKRTIIVGKGAAFLVFIKDYVKLKKEMVRNLIKK
;
A
#
# COMPACT_ATOMS: atom_id res chain seq x y z
N MET A 1 16.59 8.11 -7.61
CA MET A 1 15.89 6.96 -7.02
C MET A 1 15.15 6.25 -8.15
N LYS A 2 15.29 4.93 -8.25
CA LYS A 2 14.59 4.11 -9.24
C LYS A 2 13.25 3.65 -8.65
N PHE A 3 12.26 3.42 -9.50
CA PHE A 3 11.02 2.77 -9.08
C PHE A 3 11.27 1.27 -9.07
N THR A 4 11.16 0.63 -7.91
CA THR A 4 11.32 -0.81 -7.68
C THR A 4 10.05 -1.36 -7.02
N PRO A 5 9.86 -2.70 -6.95
CA PRO A 5 8.74 -3.30 -6.22
C PRO A 5 8.68 -2.85 -4.75
N GLU A 6 9.82 -2.74 -4.06
CA GLU A 6 9.87 -2.26 -2.67
C GLU A 6 9.42 -0.80 -2.55
N VAL A 7 9.79 0.04 -3.51
CA VAL A 7 9.29 1.42 -3.58
C VAL A 7 7.79 1.46 -3.87
N ALA A 8 7.28 0.54 -4.71
CA ALA A 8 5.86 0.44 -4.99
C ALA A 8 5.07 0.01 -3.73
N TYR A 9 5.58 -0.95 -2.97
CA TYR A 9 5.04 -1.34 -1.66
C TYR A 9 5.01 -0.17 -0.69
N PHE A 10 6.13 0.54 -0.55
CA PHE A 10 6.23 1.73 0.30
C PHE A 10 5.24 2.83 -0.13
N LEU A 11 5.08 3.04 -1.44
CA LEU A 11 4.11 3.97 -2.00
C LEU A 11 2.68 3.59 -1.63
N GLY A 12 2.34 2.30 -1.68
CA GLY A 12 1.04 1.77 -1.25
C GLY A 12 0.76 2.05 0.22
N LEU A 13 1.72 1.79 1.12
CA LEU A 13 1.59 2.14 2.54
C LEU A 13 1.39 3.65 2.73
N TRP A 14 2.28 4.44 2.15
CA TRP A 14 2.31 5.89 2.36
C TRP A 14 1.04 6.56 1.83
N LYS A 15 0.63 6.28 0.59
CA LYS A 15 -0.51 6.97 -0.03
C LYS A 15 -1.80 6.77 0.75
N HIS A 16 -2.04 5.55 1.24
CA HIS A 16 -3.33 5.16 1.80
C HIS A 16 -3.45 5.36 3.31
N CYS A 17 -2.34 5.48 4.03
CA CYS A 17 -2.29 5.75 5.47
C CYS A 17 -1.52 7.02 5.83
N LYS A 18 -1.37 7.98 4.89
CA LYS A 18 -0.55 9.19 5.09
C LYS A 18 -0.98 10.03 6.30
N THR A 19 0.01 10.52 7.04
CA THR A 19 -0.18 11.62 7.99
C THR A 19 -0.21 12.97 7.28
N ARG A 20 -0.60 14.03 8.00
CA ARG A 20 -0.48 15.41 7.50
C ARG A 20 0.97 15.93 7.56
N GLN A 21 1.83 15.27 8.33
CA GLN A 21 3.17 15.71 8.65
C GLN A 21 4.22 14.95 7.85
N GLY A 22 5.16 15.66 7.21
CA GLY A 22 6.31 15.05 6.55
C GLY A 22 5.97 13.94 5.54
N ILE A 23 6.79 12.90 5.54
CA ILE A 23 6.52 11.60 4.90
C ILE A 23 6.25 10.63 6.05
N GLY A 24 4.99 10.29 6.28
CA GLY A 24 4.61 9.43 7.39
C GLY A 24 3.32 8.69 7.18
N VAL A 25 3.10 7.70 8.04
CA VAL A 25 1.86 6.93 8.13
C VAL A 25 1.36 6.87 9.58
N SER A 26 0.06 6.67 9.75
CA SER A 26 -0.56 6.40 11.05
C SER A 26 -1.14 4.98 11.15
N GLY A 27 -1.38 4.56 12.38
CA GLY A 27 -1.98 3.28 12.73
C GLY A 27 -1.03 2.09 12.59
N ARG A 28 -1.62 0.90 12.40
CA ARG A 28 -0.90 -0.38 12.45
C ARG A 28 0.26 -0.56 11.46
N ALA A 29 0.29 0.23 10.39
CA ALA A 29 1.34 0.17 9.38
C ALA A 29 2.61 0.92 9.77
N ALA A 30 2.61 1.66 10.89
CA ALA A 30 3.73 2.50 11.30
C ALA A 30 5.08 1.75 11.38
N ASN A 31 5.10 0.58 12.02
CA ASN A 31 6.33 -0.22 12.18
C ASN A 31 6.87 -0.71 10.83
N ILE A 32 6.02 -1.31 9.99
CA ILE A 32 6.48 -1.82 8.69
C ILE A 32 6.88 -0.68 7.74
N PHE A 33 6.22 0.48 7.83
CA PHE A 33 6.61 1.67 7.10
C PHE A 33 7.99 2.17 7.52
N LEU A 34 8.28 2.20 8.82
CA LEU A 34 9.59 2.58 9.34
C LEU A 34 10.70 1.63 8.85
N GLU A 35 10.47 0.31 8.96
CA GLU A 35 11.42 -0.71 8.49
C GLU A 35 11.75 -0.53 7.00
N GLU A 36 10.73 -0.32 6.17
CA GLU A 36 10.92 -0.11 4.74
C GLU A 36 11.58 1.23 4.42
N ALA A 37 11.26 2.30 5.16
CA ALA A 37 11.91 3.60 4.99
C ALA A 37 13.42 3.51 5.25
N LEU A 38 13.82 2.79 6.30
CA LEU A 38 15.22 2.56 6.65
C LEU A 38 15.91 1.65 5.62
N LYS A 39 15.27 0.55 5.23
CA LYS A 39 15.79 -0.40 4.23
C LYS A 39 16.04 0.27 2.88
N LEU A 40 15.14 1.15 2.45
CA LEU A 40 15.24 1.89 1.19
C LEU A 40 16.22 3.08 1.25
N GLY A 41 16.77 3.39 2.43
CA GLY A 41 17.64 4.54 2.63
C GLY A 41 16.90 5.88 2.45
N PHE A 42 15.59 5.92 2.69
CA PHE A 42 14.80 7.15 2.60
C PHE A 42 15.03 8.07 3.80
N THR A 43 15.45 7.49 4.93
CA THR A 43 15.74 8.18 6.17
C THR A 43 16.71 7.37 7.02
N GLU A 44 17.13 7.93 8.14
CA GLU A 44 18.02 7.32 9.13
C GLU A 44 17.29 7.28 10.49
N LYS A 45 17.67 6.35 11.37
CA LYS A 45 17.01 6.13 12.68
C LYS A 45 16.88 7.42 13.51
N GLY A 46 17.89 8.28 13.51
CA GLY A 46 17.90 9.54 14.28
C GLY A 46 17.02 10.66 13.71
N LYS A 47 16.42 10.48 12.52
CA LYS A 47 15.57 11.49 11.85
C LYS A 47 14.08 11.11 11.89
N ILE A 48 13.74 10.04 12.61
CA ILE A 48 12.37 9.56 12.76
C ILE A 48 11.70 10.31 13.90
N LEU A 49 10.49 10.79 13.63
CA LEU A 49 9.62 11.42 14.61
C LEU A 49 8.43 10.51 14.88
N TYR A 50 8.08 10.38 16.16
CA TYR A 50 6.98 9.58 16.66
C TYR A 50 5.96 10.53 17.30
N GLU A 51 4.70 10.42 16.91
CA GLU A 51 3.60 11.22 17.46
C GLU A 51 2.37 10.33 17.59
N GLU A 52 1.94 10.05 18.83
CA GLU A 52 0.81 9.18 19.17
C GLU A 52 0.82 7.84 18.40
N ASP A 53 -0.02 7.72 17.36
CA ASP A 53 -0.20 6.53 16.54
C ASP A 53 0.55 6.62 15.19
N SER A 54 1.46 7.58 15.05
CA SER A 54 2.04 7.95 13.78
C SER A 54 3.57 8.05 13.80
N ILE A 55 4.16 7.71 12.65
CA ILE A 55 5.60 7.81 12.42
C ILE A 55 5.83 8.61 11.14
N TYR A 56 6.71 9.59 11.20
CA TYR A 56 7.05 10.41 10.05
C TYR A 56 8.49 10.90 10.08
N PHE A 57 8.97 11.36 8.93
CA PHE A 57 10.26 12.01 8.79
C PHE A 57 10.21 13.09 7.70
N TYR A 58 11.17 14.01 7.73
CA TYR A 58 11.29 15.07 6.73
C TYR A 58 12.47 14.80 5.80
N GLN A 59 12.16 14.48 4.54
CA GLN A 59 13.16 14.42 3.48
C GLN A 59 12.54 14.85 2.14
N ASN A 60 12.75 16.12 1.77
CA ASN A 60 12.19 16.74 0.56
C ASN A 60 12.47 15.96 -0.72
N ARG A 61 13.67 15.40 -0.88
CA ARG A 61 14.02 14.63 -2.08
C ARG A 61 13.15 13.38 -2.22
N VAL A 62 12.95 12.65 -1.13
CA VAL A 62 12.10 11.45 -1.08
C VAL A 62 10.63 11.84 -1.27
N LYS A 63 10.17 12.93 -0.62
CA LYS A 63 8.79 13.42 -0.75
C LYS A 63 8.45 13.74 -2.21
N ASN A 64 9.32 14.47 -2.90
CA ASN A 64 9.12 14.82 -4.31
C ASN A 64 9.16 13.58 -5.21
N PHE A 65 10.03 12.63 -4.91
CA PHE A 65 10.09 11.37 -5.62
C PHE A 65 8.80 10.56 -5.47
N LEU A 66 8.31 10.37 -4.25
CA LEU A 66 7.07 9.62 -4.00
C LEU A 66 5.86 10.30 -4.65
N LYS A 67 5.75 11.63 -4.59
CA LYS A 67 4.71 12.38 -5.32
C LYS A 67 4.75 12.11 -6.82
N LYS A 68 5.94 12.18 -7.43
CA LYS A 68 6.11 11.88 -8.87
C LYS A 68 5.72 10.44 -9.21
N MET A 69 6.01 9.48 -8.32
CA MET A 69 5.60 8.09 -8.52
C MET A 69 4.08 7.94 -8.39
N ASP A 70 3.47 8.64 -7.44
CA ASP A 70 2.03 8.67 -7.22
C ASP A 70 1.27 9.24 -8.42
N GLU A 71 1.72 10.38 -8.96
CA GLU A 71 1.16 11.01 -10.17
C GLU A 71 1.23 10.07 -11.39
N GLY A 72 2.32 9.31 -11.51
CA GLY A 72 2.54 8.35 -12.59
C GLY A 72 1.92 6.97 -12.36
N ARG A 73 1.27 6.72 -11.22
CA ARG A 73 0.88 5.36 -10.81
C ARG A 73 -0.07 4.69 -11.79
N ARG A 74 -0.97 5.46 -12.42
CA ARG A 74 -1.92 4.95 -13.42
C ARG A 74 -1.22 4.24 -14.58
N VAL A 75 -0.07 4.75 -15.03
CA VAL A 75 0.68 4.17 -16.14
C VAL A 75 1.58 3.03 -15.64
N ARG A 76 2.22 3.20 -14.49
CA ARG A 76 3.21 2.26 -13.95
C ARG A 76 2.60 0.96 -13.44
N LEU A 77 1.39 1.02 -12.89
CA LEU A 77 0.76 -0.10 -12.19
C LEU A 77 -0.37 -0.77 -12.99
N ARG A 78 -0.51 -0.43 -14.28
CA ARG A 78 -1.63 -0.92 -15.12
C ARG A 78 -1.56 -2.39 -15.52
N PHE A 79 -0.44 -3.07 -15.25
CA PHE A 79 -0.22 -4.46 -15.64
C PHE A 79 -0.09 -5.36 -14.42
N MET A 80 -0.52 -6.62 -14.53
CA MET A 80 -0.33 -7.64 -13.49
C MET A 80 1.14 -8.02 -13.42
N ASN A 81 1.89 -7.42 -12.48
CA ASN A 81 3.31 -7.65 -12.31
C ASN A 81 3.73 -7.40 -10.85
N GLU A 82 5.02 -7.54 -10.56
CA GLU A 82 5.59 -7.34 -9.22
C GLU A 82 5.36 -5.92 -8.66
N PHE A 83 5.31 -4.89 -9.52
CA PHE A 83 5.14 -3.50 -9.08
C PHE A 83 3.71 -3.25 -8.61
N SER A 84 2.72 -3.66 -9.41
CA SER A 84 1.31 -3.53 -9.03
C SER A 84 0.98 -4.42 -7.84
N ALA A 85 1.44 -5.68 -7.84
CA ALA A 85 1.27 -6.59 -6.70
C ALA A 85 1.85 -5.99 -5.40
N SER A 86 3.06 -5.43 -5.46
CA SER A 86 3.70 -4.78 -4.32
C SER A 86 2.92 -3.56 -3.83
N TYR A 87 2.48 -2.69 -4.73
CA TYR A 87 1.67 -1.52 -4.37
C TYR A 87 0.38 -1.92 -3.65
N PHE A 88 -0.35 -2.89 -4.22
CA PHE A 88 -1.60 -3.37 -3.63
C PHE A 88 -1.38 -4.12 -2.31
N ALA A 89 -0.25 -4.82 -2.15
CA ALA A 89 0.13 -5.41 -0.87
C ALA A 89 0.37 -4.34 0.21
N GLY A 90 1.09 -3.27 -0.12
CA GLY A 90 1.31 -2.15 0.80
C GLY A 90 0.00 -1.47 1.19
N TRP A 91 -0.90 -1.28 0.24
CA TRP A 91 -2.25 -0.77 0.53
C TRP A 91 -3.04 -1.72 1.46
N PHE A 92 -3.06 -3.02 1.14
CA PHE A 92 -3.75 -4.03 1.92
C PHE A 92 -3.24 -4.12 3.37
N ASP A 93 -1.92 -4.09 3.57
CA ASP A 93 -1.34 -4.12 4.92
C ASP A 93 -1.71 -2.87 5.74
N CYS A 94 -1.77 -1.71 5.09
CA CYS A 94 -2.15 -0.46 5.75
C CYS A 94 -3.62 -0.47 6.16
N CYS A 95 -4.54 -0.67 5.22
CA CYS A 95 -5.97 -0.44 5.46
C CYS A 95 -6.90 -1.40 4.70
N GLY A 96 -6.40 -2.56 4.30
CA GLY A 96 -7.23 -3.65 3.79
C GLY A 96 -7.80 -4.52 4.92
N GLU A 97 -8.97 -5.11 4.72
CA GLU A 97 -9.60 -6.09 5.63
C GLU A 97 -10.27 -7.21 4.84
N VAL A 98 -10.54 -8.32 5.54
CA VAL A 98 -11.41 -9.38 5.02
C VAL A 98 -12.52 -9.62 6.03
N GLU A 99 -13.72 -9.16 5.69
CA GLU A 99 -14.92 -9.23 6.54
C GLU A 99 -16.02 -9.98 5.79
N ASP A 100 -16.62 -11.00 6.43
CA ASP A 100 -17.66 -11.84 5.84
C ASP A 100 -17.30 -12.38 4.44
N GLY A 101 -16.03 -12.77 4.26
CA GLY A 101 -15.49 -13.27 2.98
C GLY A 101 -15.28 -12.21 1.90
N LYS A 102 -15.52 -10.92 2.19
CA LYS A 102 -15.30 -9.81 1.26
C LYS A 102 -13.98 -9.12 1.56
N LEU A 103 -13.15 -8.94 0.53
CA LEU A 103 -11.94 -8.15 0.63
C LEU A 103 -12.28 -6.66 0.49
N ILE A 104 -11.95 -5.88 1.50
CA ILE A 104 -12.23 -4.45 1.60
C ILE A 104 -10.90 -3.69 1.61
N LEU A 105 -10.79 -2.62 0.83
CA LEU A 105 -9.66 -1.70 0.84
C LEU A 105 -10.16 -0.28 1.13
N ALA A 106 -9.68 0.34 2.21
CA ALA A 106 -10.06 1.71 2.56
C ALA A 106 -9.18 2.78 1.90
N ASN A 107 -9.59 4.05 1.92
CA ASN A 107 -8.82 5.19 1.42
C ASN A 107 -8.38 5.08 -0.05
N GLY A 108 -9.16 4.39 -0.88
CA GLY A 108 -8.95 4.36 -2.32
C GLY A 108 -9.46 5.61 -3.03
N ASP A 109 -8.86 5.92 -4.17
CA ASP A 109 -9.31 6.96 -5.09
C ASP A 109 -9.61 6.42 -6.49
N LEU A 110 -10.04 7.31 -7.39
CA LEU A 110 -10.46 6.96 -8.75
C LEU A 110 -9.35 6.27 -9.56
N VAL A 111 -8.07 6.56 -9.29
CA VAL A 111 -6.98 5.89 -10.00
C VAL A 111 -6.83 4.47 -9.50
N ASP A 112 -6.99 4.24 -8.20
CA ASP A 112 -6.95 2.88 -7.64
C ASP A 112 -8.12 2.04 -8.16
N GLU A 113 -9.31 2.63 -8.24
CA GLU A 113 -10.49 1.99 -8.82
C GLU A 113 -10.26 1.58 -10.28
N TYR A 114 -9.69 2.51 -11.07
CA TYR A 114 -9.30 2.25 -12.45
C TYR A 114 -8.27 1.11 -12.52
N LEU A 115 -7.23 1.13 -11.69
CA LEU A 115 -6.18 0.12 -11.69
C LEU A 115 -6.74 -1.26 -11.34
N LEU A 116 -7.54 -1.39 -10.28
CA LEU A 116 -8.19 -2.65 -9.91
C LEU A 116 -9.04 -3.20 -11.06
N SER A 117 -9.85 -2.34 -11.69
CA SER A 117 -10.70 -2.73 -12.82
C SER A 117 -9.88 -3.18 -14.03
N GLN A 118 -8.81 -2.45 -14.38
CA GLN A 118 -7.89 -2.80 -15.47
C GLN A 118 -7.18 -4.12 -15.24
N LEU A 119 -6.85 -4.43 -13.98
CA LEU A 119 -6.22 -5.69 -13.57
C LEU A 119 -7.23 -6.83 -13.39
N ASN A 120 -8.46 -6.66 -13.89
CA ASN A 120 -9.53 -7.66 -13.85
C ASN A 120 -9.97 -8.06 -12.44
N PHE A 121 -9.89 -7.10 -11.50
CA PHE A 121 -10.50 -7.18 -10.18
C PHE A 121 -11.77 -6.30 -10.15
N PRO A 122 -12.97 -6.88 -10.32
CA PRO A 122 -14.21 -6.13 -10.24
C PRO A 122 -14.34 -5.45 -8.88
N ILE A 123 -14.85 -4.23 -8.86
CA ILE A 123 -14.98 -3.44 -7.63
C ILE A 123 -16.42 -3.00 -7.39
N LYS A 124 -16.78 -2.89 -6.11
CA LYS A 124 -17.96 -2.15 -5.64
C LYS A 124 -17.50 -1.07 -4.68
N LYS A 125 -17.83 0.19 -4.98
CA LYS A 125 -17.46 1.33 -4.13
C LYS A 125 -18.54 1.59 -3.09
N SER A 126 -18.10 1.86 -1.86
CA SER A 126 -18.93 2.42 -0.79
C SER A 126 -18.14 3.49 -0.05
N LYS A 127 -18.53 4.77 -0.21
CA LYS A 127 -17.83 5.93 0.37
C LYS A 127 -16.31 5.90 0.06
N ARG A 128 -15.47 5.70 1.07
CA ARG A 128 -14.00 5.61 0.99
C ARG A 128 -13.47 4.17 0.98
N THR A 129 -14.34 3.19 0.86
CA THR A 129 -14.00 1.77 0.81
C THR A 129 -14.29 1.18 -0.56
N ILE A 130 -13.43 0.27 -0.98
CA ILE A 130 -13.55 -0.51 -2.20
C ILE A 130 -13.67 -1.98 -1.79
N ILE A 131 -14.75 -2.62 -2.21
CA ILE A 131 -14.96 -4.06 -2.07
C ILE A 131 -14.47 -4.72 -3.35
N VAL A 132 -13.52 -5.64 -3.25
CA VAL A 132 -12.95 -6.35 -4.39
C VAL A 132 -13.70 -7.66 -4.60
N GLY A 133 -14.37 -7.80 -5.75
CA GLY A 133 -15.26 -8.92 -6.08
C GLY A 133 -14.54 -10.26 -6.25
N LYS A 134 -13.30 -10.24 -6.77
CA LYS A 134 -12.45 -11.44 -6.87
C LYS A 134 -11.41 -11.49 -5.73
N GLY A 135 -11.88 -11.36 -4.49
CA GLY A 135 -11.03 -11.23 -3.30
C GLY A 135 -9.95 -12.31 -3.18
N ALA A 136 -10.29 -13.58 -3.37
CA ALA A 136 -9.32 -14.69 -3.31
C ALA A 136 -8.22 -14.56 -4.39
N ALA A 137 -8.59 -14.27 -5.64
CA ALA A 137 -7.63 -14.07 -6.72
C ALA A 137 -6.73 -12.84 -6.47
N PHE A 138 -7.28 -11.78 -5.89
CA PHE A 138 -6.51 -10.62 -5.47
C PHE A 138 -5.51 -10.97 -4.36
N LEU A 139 -5.92 -11.74 -3.35
CA LEU A 139 -5.02 -12.21 -2.29
C LEU A 139 -3.88 -13.06 -2.85
N VAL A 140 -4.18 -13.99 -3.78
CA VAL A 140 -3.15 -14.77 -4.48
C VAL A 140 -2.18 -13.86 -5.23
N PHE A 141 -2.68 -12.82 -5.89
CA PHE A 141 -1.86 -11.87 -6.64
C PHE A 141 -0.88 -11.09 -5.76
N ILE A 142 -1.27 -10.71 -4.54
CA ILE A 142 -0.43 -9.91 -3.63
C ILE A 142 0.37 -10.73 -2.61
N LYS A 143 0.11 -12.04 -2.48
CA LYS A 143 0.53 -12.88 -1.33
C LYS A 143 2.03 -12.81 -1.02
N ASP A 144 2.88 -12.71 -2.04
CA ASP A 144 4.33 -12.76 -1.90
C ASP A 144 4.92 -11.42 -1.44
N TYR A 145 4.12 -10.35 -1.46
CA TYR A 145 4.51 -8.98 -1.13
C TYR A 145 3.88 -8.46 0.16
N VAL A 146 2.85 -9.14 0.68
CA VAL A 146 2.22 -8.83 1.98
C VAL A 146 3.24 -9.05 3.09
N LYS A 147 3.35 -8.11 4.03
CA LYS A 147 4.30 -8.14 5.14
C LYS A 147 3.61 -8.22 6.50
N LEU A 148 2.56 -7.44 6.74
CA LEU A 148 1.89 -7.38 8.04
C LEU A 148 0.89 -8.53 8.21
N LYS A 149 0.12 -8.85 7.15
CA LYS A 149 -0.98 -9.80 7.20
C LYS A 149 -0.67 -11.18 6.61
N LYS A 150 0.60 -11.61 6.59
CA LYS A 150 1.06 -12.84 5.91
C LYS A 150 0.28 -14.09 6.29
N GLU A 151 0.16 -14.37 7.58
CA GLU A 151 -0.51 -15.59 8.07
C GLU A 151 -2.01 -15.59 7.76
N MET A 152 -2.66 -14.44 7.86
CA MET A 152 -4.05 -14.26 7.45
C MET A 152 -4.24 -14.60 5.97
N VAL A 153 -3.42 -14.02 5.09
CA VAL A 153 -3.50 -14.26 3.66
C VAL A 153 -3.24 -15.74 3.32
N ARG A 154 -2.25 -16.37 3.96
CA ARG A 154 -1.97 -17.81 3.81
C ARG A 154 -3.18 -18.66 4.18
N ASN A 155 -3.85 -18.35 5.28
CA ASN A 155 -5.02 -19.10 5.74
C ASN A 155 -6.25 -18.90 4.84
N LEU A 156 -6.40 -17.72 4.24
CA LEU A 156 -7.51 -17.41 3.34
C LEU A 156 -7.36 -18.02 1.94
N ILE A 157 -6.13 -18.24 1.47
CA ILE A 157 -5.86 -18.87 0.15
C ILE A 157 -6.01 -20.40 0.21
N LYS A 158 -5.85 -21.02 1.38
CA LYS A 158 -5.95 -22.48 1.55
C LYS A 158 -7.38 -23.02 1.63
N LYS A 159 -8.37 -22.14 1.77
CA LYS A 159 -9.80 -22.50 1.82
C LYS A 159 -10.40 -22.39 0.42
#